data_AF-A0A0Q3PNB7-F1
#
_entry.id   AF-A0A0Q3PNB7-F1
#
_cell.length_a   1.000
_cell.length_b   1.000
_cell.length_c   1.000
_cell.angle_alpha   90.00
_cell.angle_beta   90.00
_cell.angle_gamma   90.00
#
_symmetry.space_group_name_H-M   'P 1'
#
loop_
_entity.id
_entity.type
_entity.pdbx_description
1 polymer ?
#
loop_
_entity_poly.entity_id
_entity_poly.type
_entity_poly.pdbx_seq_one_letter_code
_entity_poly.pdbx_strand_id
1 'polypeptide(L)'
;MFEMWCLHIPVEDRTPFERLVEYVERTVKSDRSRAPDRPVYLVGESVGACIALAVAARNRDIDLVLILINPGTSFHKSRLHSLSAFLDLVPDPFHLSTPQFLNFLTGNFMKMSSTFDGAGQALSEITTGLLPSLMFLADILPKESIVWKMKMLRTASSFVNSRLHAVKAQSLVLASGNDELLPSHEEAERLQGTLEKCRIRHFRDNGHKILLEDEFDLATTIKGAGYYRRSRQTDFVSDYLPLTAGELEKAIDRDRVLNFATDPVMLSTLPDGKIVRGLAGLPREGPVVLVGYHMLMGFELGPLVTGVLRNTGIHIRGLAHPFMFSESSEQLMPDSSHFDLHRIMGAVPVTPVNFYKLLSEKNFVLLYPGGAREALHRKGEEYKLFWPEQSEFVRMASRFGATIIPFGVVGEDDLCDVLLDYNDLLKLPFYDILDKKLNEDGLKLRTDSTGEIKNQDMHPVVVTPKVPGRFYFIFGKPIETRGREKELRAKEKAQHLYLHVKSEVESCIDYLKEKREEDPYRSILPRLLYQAAHGPGAEIPTFEP
;
A
#
# COMPACT_ATOMS: atom_id res chain seq x y z
N MET A 1 13.31 -1.50 12.76
CA MET A 1 12.14 -0.62 12.61
C MET A 1 11.64 -0.09 13.96
N PHE A 2 11.43 -0.95 14.97
CA PHE A 2 10.95 -0.56 16.30
C PHE A 2 11.78 -1.12 17.45
N GLU A 3 11.76 -0.46 18.60
CA GLU A 3 12.17 -1.00 19.90
C GLU A 3 10.94 -1.69 20.53
N MET A 4 10.89 -3.02 20.51
CA MET A 4 9.67 -3.78 20.83
C MET A 4 9.60 -4.15 22.32
N TRP A 5 8.50 -3.79 22.97
CA TRP A 5 8.19 -4.17 24.35
C TRP A 5 6.87 -4.94 24.36
N CYS A 6 6.84 -6.13 24.96
CA CYS A 6 5.67 -7.00 24.97
C CYS A 6 5.04 -7.07 26.35
N LEU A 7 3.73 -6.80 26.44
CA LEU A 7 2.95 -7.13 27.62
C LEU A 7 2.64 -8.63 27.63
N HIS A 8 3.30 -9.37 28.53
CA HIS A 8 3.00 -10.78 28.76
C HIS A 8 1.98 -10.91 29.89
N ILE A 9 0.85 -11.57 29.59
CA ILE A 9 -0.20 -11.89 30.57
C ILE A 9 -0.19 -13.41 30.76
N PRO A 10 0.33 -13.92 31.90
CA PRO A 10 0.33 -15.35 32.20
C PRO A 10 -1.09 -15.96 32.14
N VAL A 11 -1.17 -17.26 31.84
CA VAL A 11 -2.46 -17.98 31.70
C VAL A 11 -3.34 -17.85 32.95
N GLU A 12 -2.74 -17.98 34.13
CA GLU A 12 -3.43 -17.88 35.43
C GLU A 12 -3.58 -16.45 35.95
N ASP A 13 -3.14 -15.45 35.19
CA ASP A 13 -3.28 -14.06 35.59
C ASP A 13 -4.76 -13.65 35.58
N ARG A 14 -5.21 -13.09 36.72
CA ARG A 14 -6.57 -12.58 36.94
C ARG A 14 -6.58 -11.06 37.16
N THR A 15 -5.55 -10.37 36.67
CA THR A 15 -5.47 -8.90 36.72
C THR A 15 -6.65 -8.30 35.96
N PRO A 16 -7.46 -7.42 36.60
CA PRO A 16 -8.58 -6.76 35.93
C PRO A 16 -8.12 -5.87 34.76
N PHE A 17 -9.02 -5.67 33.80
CA PHE A 17 -8.76 -4.87 32.59
C PHE A 17 -8.20 -3.47 32.92
N GLU A 18 -8.76 -2.79 33.92
CA GLU A 18 -8.37 -1.44 34.31
C GLU A 18 -6.89 -1.38 34.77
N ARG A 19 -6.43 -2.42 35.46
CA ARG A 19 -5.05 -2.53 35.94
C ARG A 19 -4.08 -2.83 34.79
N LEU A 20 -4.49 -3.65 33.80
CA LEU A 20 -3.71 -3.85 32.58
C LEU A 20 -3.53 -2.55 31.80
N VAL A 21 -4.60 -1.74 31.67
CA VAL A 21 -4.55 -0.41 31.06
C VAL A 21 -3.57 0.51 31.81
N GLU A 22 -3.59 0.49 33.14
CA GLU A 22 -2.65 1.28 33.96
C GLU A 22 -1.18 0.86 33.74
N TYR A 23 -0.89 -0.44 33.61
CA TYR A 23 0.47 -0.92 33.33
C TYR A 23 1.00 -0.42 31.98
N VAL A 24 0.18 -0.51 30.93
CA VAL A 24 0.56 -0.01 29.60
C VAL A 24 0.67 1.51 29.63
N GLU A 25 -0.27 2.22 30.25
CA GLU A 25 -0.23 3.68 30.37
C GLU A 25 1.02 4.17 31.10
N ARG A 26 1.40 3.52 32.21
CA ARG A 26 2.62 3.89 32.94
C ARG A 26 3.86 3.74 32.07
N THR A 27 3.92 2.67 31.28
CA THR A 27 5.00 2.40 30.32
C THR A 27 5.06 3.49 29.25
N VAL A 28 3.91 3.82 28.65
CA VAL A 28 3.80 4.89 27.64
C VAL A 28 4.25 6.24 28.19
N LYS A 29 3.79 6.62 29.40
CA LYS A 29 4.19 7.87 30.06
C LYS A 29 5.69 7.91 30.36
N SER A 30 6.26 6.78 30.79
CA SER A 30 7.69 6.65 31.04
C SER A 30 8.49 6.84 29.74
N ASP A 31 8.13 6.17 28.65
CA ASP A 31 8.85 6.32 27.38
C ASP A 31 8.72 7.75 26.84
N ARG A 32 7.52 8.35 26.91
CA ARG A 32 7.29 9.74 26.53
C ARG A 32 8.14 10.73 27.32
N SER A 33 8.40 10.47 28.60
CA SER A 33 9.27 11.33 29.41
C SER A 33 10.74 11.25 29.00
N ARG A 34 11.19 10.07 28.52
CA ARG A 34 12.55 9.82 28.03
C ARG A 34 12.76 10.37 26.62
N ALA A 35 11.75 10.23 25.77
CA ALA A 35 11.71 10.71 24.41
C ALA A 35 10.36 11.43 24.19
N PRO A 36 10.27 12.75 24.46
CA PRO A 36 9.25 13.57 23.79
C PRO A 36 9.50 13.48 22.27
N ASP A 37 8.83 14.14 21.36
CA ASP A 37 9.10 14.05 19.89
C ASP A 37 9.03 12.66 19.18
N ARG A 38 9.29 11.52 19.84
CA ARG A 38 9.17 10.16 19.29
C ARG A 38 7.73 9.65 19.50
N PRO A 39 7.06 9.17 18.44
CA PRO A 39 5.77 8.53 18.58
C PRO A 39 5.89 7.18 19.27
N VAL A 40 4.86 6.80 20.04
CA VAL A 40 4.75 5.48 20.66
C VAL A 40 3.70 4.66 19.90
N TYR A 41 4.10 3.48 19.44
CA TYR A 41 3.22 2.55 18.73
C TYR A 41 2.60 1.56 19.72
N LEU A 42 1.29 1.47 19.74
CA LEU A 42 0.56 0.45 20.50
C LEU A 42 -0.03 -0.54 19.50
N VAL A 43 0.54 -1.75 19.48
CA VAL A 43 0.03 -2.88 18.71
C VAL A 43 -0.79 -3.76 19.64
N GLY A 44 -2.04 -4.04 19.27
CA GLY A 44 -2.92 -4.89 20.06
C GLY A 44 -3.78 -5.78 19.18
N GLU A 45 -3.79 -7.08 19.48
CA GLU A 45 -4.69 -8.06 18.87
C GLU A 45 -5.84 -8.39 19.83
N SER A 46 -7.08 -8.46 19.34
CA SER A 46 -8.25 -8.85 20.14
C SER A 46 -8.44 -7.97 21.39
N VAL A 47 -8.34 -8.53 22.60
CA VAL A 47 -8.40 -7.75 23.86
C VAL A 47 -7.27 -6.72 23.97
N GLY A 48 -6.11 -6.98 23.36
CA GLY A 48 -4.98 -6.05 23.31
C GLY A 48 -5.33 -4.76 22.57
N ALA A 49 -6.14 -4.84 21.50
CA ALA A 49 -6.65 -3.65 20.81
C ALA A 49 -7.56 -2.81 21.72
N CYS A 50 -8.37 -3.46 22.57
CA CYS A 50 -9.18 -2.75 23.56
C CYS A 50 -8.30 -2.03 24.60
N ILE A 51 -7.22 -2.67 25.07
CA ILE A 51 -6.26 -2.03 25.98
C ILE A 51 -5.60 -0.82 25.30
N ALA A 52 -5.14 -0.96 24.06
CA ALA A 52 -4.51 0.12 23.29
C ALA A 52 -5.46 1.32 23.11
N LEU A 53 -6.72 1.07 22.73
CA LEU A 53 -7.76 2.09 22.62
C LEU A 53 -8.05 2.79 23.95
N ALA A 54 -8.13 2.05 25.05
CA ALA A 54 -8.35 2.62 26.38
C ALA A 54 -7.18 3.50 26.83
N VAL A 55 -5.94 3.08 26.58
CA VAL A 55 -4.74 3.89 26.87
C VAL A 55 -4.77 5.18 26.05
N ALA A 56 -5.08 5.10 24.75
CA ALA A 56 -5.17 6.27 23.88
C ALA A 56 -6.28 7.25 24.30
N ALA A 57 -7.46 6.73 24.67
CA ALA A 57 -8.56 7.57 25.17
C ALA A 57 -8.20 8.32 26.46
N ARG A 58 -7.36 7.73 27.33
CA ARG A 58 -6.86 8.35 28.56
C ARG A 58 -5.70 9.34 28.34
N ASN A 59 -5.01 9.27 27.20
CA ASN A 59 -3.74 9.96 26.95
C ASN A 59 -3.76 10.75 25.63
N ARG A 60 -4.68 11.70 25.52
CA ARG A 60 -4.95 12.45 24.28
C ARG A 60 -3.80 13.32 23.77
N ASP A 61 -2.93 13.76 24.67
CA ASP A 61 -1.80 14.65 24.35
C ASP A 61 -0.51 13.88 24.02
N ILE A 62 -0.51 12.56 24.21
CA ILE A 62 0.62 11.71 23.85
C ILE A 62 0.49 11.32 22.38
N ASP A 63 1.60 11.45 21.66
CA ASP A 63 1.67 11.10 20.25
C ASP A 63 1.69 9.57 20.07
N LEU A 64 0.49 8.99 19.99
CA LEU A 64 0.26 7.56 19.84
C LEU A 64 -0.12 7.20 18.40
N VAL A 65 0.38 6.05 17.94
CA VAL A 65 -0.09 5.36 16.74
C VAL A 65 -0.63 4.00 17.14
N LEU A 66 -1.88 3.73 16.79
CA LEU A 66 -2.56 2.48 17.14
C LEU A 66 -2.53 1.52 15.96
N ILE A 67 -2.09 0.29 16.19
CA ILE A 67 -2.23 -0.82 15.25
C ILE A 67 -3.15 -1.84 15.90
N LEU A 68 -4.39 -1.89 15.44
CA LEU A 68 -5.49 -2.63 16.06
C LEU A 68 -5.81 -3.84 15.18
N ILE A 69 -5.56 -5.03 15.69
CA ILE A 69 -5.65 -6.28 14.92
C ILE A 69 -6.84 -7.06 15.46
N ASN A 70 -7.78 -7.42 14.58
CA ASN A 70 -9.02 -8.12 14.93
C ASN A 70 -9.64 -7.62 16.25
N PRO A 71 -10.02 -6.33 16.34
CA PRO A 71 -10.28 -5.69 17.62
C PRO A 71 -11.45 -6.31 18.38
N GLY A 72 -11.24 -6.60 19.67
CA GLY A 72 -12.24 -7.19 20.56
C GLY A 72 -13.45 -6.30 20.88
N THR A 73 -13.54 -5.11 20.30
CA THR A 73 -14.56 -4.10 20.58
C THR A 73 -15.96 -4.51 20.11
N SER A 74 -16.07 -5.46 19.17
CA SER A 74 -17.34 -6.06 18.72
C SER A 74 -17.82 -7.27 19.53
N PHE A 75 -17.23 -7.56 20.71
CA PHE A 75 -17.53 -8.77 21.49
C PHE A 75 -19.03 -9.13 21.61
N HIS A 76 -19.90 -8.16 21.86
CA HIS A 76 -21.35 -8.38 22.00
C HIS A 76 -22.06 -8.91 20.73
N LYS A 77 -21.47 -8.74 19.55
CA LYS A 77 -21.95 -9.28 18.25
C LYS A 77 -21.17 -10.52 17.81
N SER A 78 -20.23 -10.98 18.63
CA SER A 78 -19.32 -12.06 18.26
C SER A 78 -19.84 -13.42 18.66
N ARG A 79 -19.37 -14.47 17.97
CA ARG A 79 -19.68 -15.85 18.35
C ARG A 79 -19.06 -16.22 19.72
N LEU A 80 -18.00 -15.52 20.14
CA LEU A 80 -17.45 -15.65 21.50
C LEU A 80 -18.45 -15.26 22.60
N HIS A 81 -19.37 -14.34 22.33
CA HIS A 81 -20.43 -14.03 23.28
C HIS A 81 -21.34 -15.24 23.51
N SER A 82 -21.75 -15.92 22.43
CA SER A 82 -22.53 -17.17 22.49
C SER A 82 -21.77 -18.27 23.24
N LEU A 83 -20.45 -18.37 23.02
CA LEU A 83 -19.59 -19.33 23.71
C LEU A 83 -19.52 -19.08 25.23
N SER A 84 -19.59 -17.84 25.68
CA SER A 84 -19.58 -17.54 27.12
C SER A 84 -20.78 -18.14 27.86
N ALA A 85 -21.98 -18.09 27.25
CA ALA A 85 -23.18 -18.72 27.80
C ALA A 85 -23.10 -20.26 27.79
N PHE A 86 -22.36 -20.82 26.84
CA PHE A 86 -22.12 -22.25 26.75
C PHE A 86 -21.16 -22.76 27.82
N LEU A 87 -20.06 -22.05 28.10
CA LEU A 87 -19.07 -22.48 29.10
C LEU A 87 -19.65 -22.63 30.52
N ASP A 88 -20.67 -21.85 30.85
CA ASP A 88 -21.41 -21.99 32.11
C ASP A 88 -22.16 -23.34 32.21
N LEU A 89 -22.46 -23.98 31.07
CA LEU A 89 -23.17 -25.27 30.98
C LEU A 89 -22.23 -26.48 30.90
N VAL A 90 -20.93 -26.28 30.63
CA VAL A 90 -20.00 -27.39 30.43
C VAL A 90 -19.57 -27.99 31.78
N PRO A 91 -19.72 -29.32 31.99
CA PRO A 91 -19.29 -29.96 33.23
C PRO A 91 -17.76 -29.99 33.37
N ASP A 92 -17.28 -29.91 34.61
CA ASP A 92 -15.87 -30.10 34.93
C ASP A 92 -15.53 -31.60 35.03
N PRO A 93 -14.31 -32.04 34.60
CA PRO A 93 -13.20 -31.23 34.10
C PRO A 93 -13.29 -30.92 32.60
N PHE A 94 -12.96 -29.68 32.25
CA PHE A 94 -12.95 -29.14 30.89
C PHE A 94 -11.59 -29.38 30.22
N HIS A 95 -11.40 -30.58 29.68
CA HIS A 95 -10.17 -30.94 28.98
C HIS A 95 -10.47 -31.94 27.86
N LEU A 96 -9.80 -31.80 26.72
CA LEU A 96 -9.96 -32.62 25.50
C LEU A 96 -9.86 -34.13 25.74
N SER A 97 -9.01 -34.55 26.68
CA SER A 97 -8.82 -35.96 27.05
C SER A 97 -9.87 -36.51 28.02
N THR A 98 -10.83 -35.68 28.47
CA THR A 98 -11.83 -36.09 29.46
C THR A 98 -13.05 -36.72 28.77
N PRO A 99 -13.42 -37.97 29.10
CA PRO A 99 -14.59 -38.64 28.53
C PRO A 99 -15.90 -37.86 28.77
N GLN A 100 -16.02 -37.12 29.88
CA GLN A 100 -17.21 -36.29 30.17
C GLN A 100 -17.34 -35.11 29.19
N PHE A 101 -16.25 -34.43 28.86
CA PHE A 101 -16.24 -33.34 27.88
C PHE A 101 -16.51 -33.88 26.46
N LEU A 102 -15.87 -34.99 26.07
CA LEU A 102 -16.10 -35.64 24.78
C LEU A 102 -17.54 -36.19 24.65
N ASN A 103 -18.09 -36.81 25.70
CA ASN A 103 -19.48 -37.27 25.72
C ASN A 103 -20.46 -36.11 25.76
N PHE A 104 -20.10 -35.00 26.40
CA PHE A 104 -20.89 -33.78 26.38
C PHE A 104 -20.94 -33.19 24.97
N LEU A 105 -19.84 -33.22 24.20
CA LEU A 105 -19.76 -32.81 22.79
C LEU A 105 -20.41 -33.79 21.80
N THR A 106 -20.44 -35.11 22.09
CA THR A 106 -20.90 -36.14 21.13
C THR A 106 -22.27 -36.76 21.45
N GLY A 107 -22.65 -36.90 22.73
CA GLY A 107 -23.79 -37.71 23.18
C GLY A 107 -25.06 -36.93 23.54
N ASN A 108 -24.94 -35.79 24.24
CA ASN A 108 -26.07 -34.92 24.63
C ASN A 108 -26.19 -33.64 23.77
N PHE A 109 -25.14 -33.27 23.05
CA PHE A 109 -25.01 -32.06 22.23
C PHE A 109 -25.92 -32.03 21.00
N MET A 110 -26.03 -33.17 20.29
CA MET A 110 -26.77 -33.30 19.02
C MET A 110 -28.29 -33.42 19.21
N LYS A 111 -28.76 -33.71 20.44
CA LYS A 111 -30.19 -33.90 20.76
C LYS A 111 -30.86 -32.67 21.38
N MET A 112 -30.07 -31.72 21.91
CA MET A 112 -30.55 -30.59 22.72
C MET A 112 -30.81 -29.31 21.89
N SER A 113 -30.46 -29.30 20.59
CA SER A 113 -30.65 -28.15 19.69
C SER A 113 -32.12 -27.78 19.40
N SER A 114 -33.07 -28.63 19.81
CA SER A 114 -34.49 -28.51 19.44
C SER A 114 -35.41 -27.97 20.56
N THR A 115 -34.90 -27.67 21.76
CA THR A 115 -35.76 -27.47 22.95
C THR A 115 -35.62 -26.13 23.69
N PHE A 116 -34.67 -25.26 23.31
CA PHE A 116 -34.48 -23.96 23.96
C PHE A 116 -34.18 -22.86 22.94
N ASP A 117 -35.08 -21.90 22.74
CA ASP A 117 -34.99 -20.89 21.66
C ASP A 117 -33.74 -19.97 21.73
N GLY A 118 -33.18 -19.71 22.92
CA GLY A 118 -31.95 -18.93 23.08
C GLY A 118 -30.65 -19.75 23.18
N ALA A 119 -30.69 -20.90 23.87
CA ALA A 119 -29.54 -21.78 24.01
C ALA A 119 -29.29 -22.60 22.75
N GLY A 120 -30.34 -22.96 22.01
CA GLY A 120 -30.27 -23.70 20.74
C GLY A 120 -29.56 -22.92 19.63
N GLN A 121 -29.73 -21.60 19.58
CA GLN A 121 -29.00 -20.74 18.64
C GLN A 121 -27.51 -20.67 18.97
N ALA A 122 -27.16 -20.43 20.24
CA ALA A 122 -25.77 -20.45 20.69
C ALA A 122 -25.11 -21.84 20.47
N LEU A 123 -25.85 -22.92 20.70
CA LEU A 123 -25.41 -24.30 20.45
C LEU A 123 -25.19 -24.60 18.96
N SER A 124 -26.07 -24.10 18.08
CA SER A 124 -25.95 -24.22 16.63
C SER A 124 -24.73 -23.47 16.08
N GLU A 125 -24.48 -22.25 16.57
CA GLU A 125 -23.29 -21.47 16.20
C GLU A 125 -21.99 -22.17 16.62
N ILE A 126 -22.00 -22.86 17.77
CA ILE A 126 -20.82 -23.60 18.26
C ILE A 126 -20.55 -24.85 17.41
N THR A 127 -21.58 -25.64 17.07
CA THR A 127 -21.44 -26.86 16.27
C THR A 127 -21.06 -26.60 14.82
N THR A 128 -21.51 -25.49 14.25
CA THR A 128 -21.32 -25.18 12.82
C THR A 128 -20.02 -24.43 12.51
N GLY A 129 -19.37 -23.78 13.49
CA GLY A 129 -18.17 -22.99 13.18
C GLY A 129 -17.28 -22.53 14.32
N LEU A 130 -17.47 -22.93 15.58
CA LEU A 130 -16.53 -22.61 16.67
C LEU A 130 -15.86 -23.83 17.31
N LEU A 131 -16.28 -25.05 16.96
CA LEU A 131 -15.75 -26.27 17.55
C LEU A 131 -14.21 -26.38 17.45
N PRO A 132 -13.57 -26.13 16.29
CA PRO A 132 -12.10 -26.19 16.19
C PRO A 132 -11.41 -25.18 17.11
N SER A 133 -11.92 -23.95 17.14
CA SER A 133 -11.43 -22.86 17.99
C SER A 133 -11.59 -23.17 19.49
N LEU A 134 -12.71 -23.79 19.88
CA LEU A 134 -12.97 -24.23 21.25
C LEU A 134 -12.05 -25.39 21.66
N MET A 135 -11.85 -26.37 20.78
CA MET A 135 -10.92 -27.47 21.02
C MET A 135 -9.50 -26.94 21.25
N PHE A 136 -9.03 -26.03 20.40
CA PHE A 136 -7.74 -25.37 20.59
C PHE A 136 -7.64 -24.66 21.95
N LEU A 137 -8.66 -23.89 22.35
CA LEU A 137 -8.64 -23.19 23.65
C LEU A 137 -8.63 -24.17 24.83
N ALA A 138 -9.38 -25.26 24.74
CA ALA A 138 -9.46 -26.31 25.77
C ALA A 138 -8.16 -27.12 25.92
N ASP A 139 -7.31 -27.13 24.89
CA ASP A 139 -6.01 -27.81 24.91
C ASP A 139 -4.93 -27.00 25.64
N ILE A 140 -5.11 -25.67 25.70
CA ILE A 140 -4.05 -24.73 26.13
C ILE A 140 -4.42 -23.98 27.41
N LEU A 141 -5.71 -23.79 27.67
CA LEU A 141 -6.20 -22.97 28.79
C LEU A 141 -7.19 -23.76 29.65
N PRO A 142 -7.06 -23.68 30.99
CA PRO A 142 -8.13 -24.14 31.89
C PRO A 142 -9.43 -23.37 31.65
N LYS A 143 -10.57 -24.00 31.94
CA LYS A 143 -11.90 -23.37 31.79
C LYS A 143 -12.01 -22.05 32.53
N GLU A 144 -11.49 -21.99 33.75
CA GLU A 144 -11.51 -20.79 34.59
C GLU A 144 -10.76 -19.64 33.91
N SER A 145 -9.64 -19.95 33.25
CA SER A 145 -8.85 -18.99 32.48
C SER A 145 -9.61 -18.51 31.23
N ILE A 146 -10.33 -19.39 30.53
CA ILE A 146 -11.16 -19.02 29.38
C ILE A 146 -12.32 -18.12 29.82
N VAL A 147 -13.07 -18.51 30.86
CA VAL A 147 -14.17 -17.74 31.43
C VAL A 147 -13.69 -16.36 31.89
N TRP A 148 -12.55 -16.30 32.57
CA TRP A 148 -11.94 -15.04 32.98
C TRP A 148 -11.61 -14.13 31.79
N LYS A 149 -10.95 -14.68 30.75
CA LYS A 149 -10.59 -13.90 29.54
C LYS A 149 -11.82 -13.39 28.81
N MET A 150 -12.91 -14.17 28.74
CA MET A 150 -14.18 -13.70 28.16
C MET A 150 -14.81 -12.58 28.97
N LYS A 151 -14.81 -12.68 30.31
CA LYS A 151 -15.29 -11.61 31.19
C LYS A 151 -14.46 -10.34 31.02
N MET A 152 -13.13 -10.47 30.94
CA MET A 152 -12.23 -9.35 30.67
C MET A 152 -12.54 -8.69 29.32
N LEU A 153 -12.70 -9.48 28.26
CA LEU A 153 -13.02 -8.99 26.92
C LEU A 153 -14.37 -8.26 26.88
N ARG A 154 -15.39 -8.78 27.59
CA ARG A 154 -16.68 -8.12 27.77
C ARG A 154 -16.53 -6.74 28.42
N THR A 155 -15.84 -6.67 29.55
CA THR A 155 -15.57 -5.40 30.26
C THR A 155 -14.78 -4.44 29.38
N ALA A 156 -13.74 -4.92 28.70
CA ALA A 156 -12.90 -4.14 27.81
C ALA A 156 -13.68 -3.54 26.64
N SER A 157 -14.50 -4.35 25.96
CA SER A 157 -15.38 -3.92 24.87
C SER A 157 -16.34 -2.82 25.33
N SER A 158 -17.04 -3.01 26.46
CA SER A 158 -17.97 -2.00 26.98
C SER A 158 -17.25 -0.70 27.39
N PHE A 159 -16.11 -0.81 28.05
CA PHE A 159 -15.32 0.35 28.49
C PHE A 159 -14.87 1.20 27.30
N VAL A 160 -14.32 0.56 26.27
CA VAL A 160 -13.76 1.23 25.10
C VAL A 160 -14.85 1.82 24.22
N ASN A 161 -15.95 1.10 23.96
CA ASN A 161 -17.04 1.59 23.11
C ASN A 161 -17.64 2.91 23.63
N SER A 162 -17.72 3.10 24.94
CA SER A 162 -18.17 4.36 25.54
C SER A 162 -17.19 5.53 25.38
N ARG A 163 -15.96 5.28 24.90
CA ARG A 163 -14.84 6.25 24.86
C ARG A 163 -14.14 6.37 23.50
N LEU A 164 -14.62 5.71 22.46
CA LEU A 164 -14.02 5.78 21.12
C LEU A 164 -13.88 7.23 20.61
N HIS A 165 -14.88 8.08 20.89
CA HIS A 165 -14.86 9.51 20.56
C HIS A 165 -13.70 10.30 21.20
N ALA A 166 -13.10 9.79 22.27
CA ALA A 166 -11.97 10.41 22.94
C ALA A 166 -10.61 10.04 22.30
N VAL A 167 -10.56 9.01 21.46
CA VAL A 167 -9.34 8.57 20.77
C VAL A 167 -9.01 9.55 19.65
N LYS A 168 -7.88 10.24 19.78
CA LYS A 168 -7.33 11.17 18.77
C LYS A 168 -6.12 10.63 18.02
N ALA A 169 -5.63 9.47 18.45
CA ALA A 169 -4.50 8.77 17.86
C ALA A 169 -4.82 8.29 16.44
N GLN A 170 -3.82 8.33 15.57
CA GLN A 170 -3.91 7.73 14.25
C GLN A 170 -4.00 6.21 14.40
N SER A 171 -4.98 5.58 13.76
CA SER A 171 -5.32 4.17 13.97
C SER A 171 -5.32 3.37 12.68
N LEU A 172 -4.61 2.26 12.64
CA LEU A 172 -4.64 1.29 11.55
C LEU A 172 -5.34 0.04 12.07
N VAL A 173 -6.49 -0.30 11.49
CA VAL A 173 -7.22 -1.52 11.83
C VAL A 173 -6.91 -2.60 10.80
N LEU A 174 -6.43 -3.75 11.27
CA LEU A 174 -6.20 -4.94 10.46
C LEU A 174 -7.31 -5.94 10.75
N ALA A 175 -8.08 -6.31 9.73
CA ALA A 175 -9.23 -7.19 9.85
C ALA A 175 -9.05 -8.46 9.01
N SER A 176 -9.04 -9.59 9.70
CA SER A 176 -9.03 -10.94 9.13
C SER A 176 -10.41 -11.32 8.59
N GLY A 177 -10.45 -11.88 7.38
CA GLY A 177 -11.68 -12.31 6.72
C GLY A 177 -12.18 -13.67 7.20
N ASN A 178 -11.27 -14.58 7.58
CA ASN A 178 -11.58 -15.90 8.14
C ASN A 178 -11.52 -15.90 9.68
N ASP A 179 -11.80 -14.76 10.32
CA ASP A 179 -11.93 -14.69 11.77
C ASP A 179 -13.22 -15.36 12.24
N GLU A 180 -13.11 -16.57 12.77
CA GLU A 180 -14.26 -17.33 13.30
C GLU A 180 -14.75 -16.80 14.65
N LEU A 181 -13.94 -16.01 15.37
CA LEU A 181 -14.20 -15.60 16.74
C LEU A 181 -14.93 -14.26 16.82
N LEU A 182 -14.44 -13.28 16.06
CA LEU A 182 -14.93 -11.92 16.02
C LEU A 182 -15.39 -11.55 14.60
N PRO A 183 -16.44 -10.73 14.45
CA PRO A 183 -16.81 -10.14 13.17
C PRO A 183 -15.83 -9.02 12.81
N SER A 184 -14.59 -9.39 12.49
CA SER A 184 -13.45 -8.47 12.37
C SER A 184 -13.58 -7.53 11.18
N HIS A 185 -14.22 -7.98 10.09
CA HIS A 185 -14.49 -7.15 8.92
C HIS A 185 -15.46 -6.00 9.26
N GLU A 186 -16.66 -6.32 9.75
CA GLU A 186 -17.68 -5.35 10.12
C GLU A 186 -17.21 -4.44 11.27
N GLU A 187 -16.39 -4.97 12.17
CA GLU A 187 -15.82 -4.19 13.25
C GLU A 187 -14.82 -3.16 12.75
N ALA A 188 -13.99 -3.49 11.76
CA ALA A 188 -13.08 -2.52 11.17
C ALA A 188 -13.83 -1.38 10.47
N GLU A 189 -14.89 -1.68 9.71
CA GLU A 189 -15.75 -0.66 9.09
C GLU A 189 -16.40 0.25 10.14
N ARG A 190 -16.92 -0.33 11.23
CA ARG A 190 -17.50 0.42 12.33
C ARG A 190 -16.48 1.34 13.01
N LEU A 191 -15.28 0.84 13.27
CA LEU A 191 -14.20 1.62 13.87
C LEU A 191 -13.74 2.73 12.92
N GLN A 192 -13.64 2.49 11.62
CA GLN A 192 -13.35 3.52 10.62
C GLN A 192 -14.39 4.64 10.64
N GLY A 193 -15.68 4.30 10.73
CA GLY A 193 -16.75 5.30 10.82
C GLY A 193 -16.81 6.04 12.17
N THR A 194 -16.11 5.56 13.21
CA THR A 194 -16.18 6.11 14.57
C THR A 194 -14.92 6.89 14.98
N LEU A 195 -13.74 6.41 14.57
CA LEU A 195 -12.45 6.99 14.92
C LEU A 195 -12.09 8.10 13.93
N GLU A 196 -11.54 9.22 14.43
CA GLU A 196 -11.27 10.41 13.60
C GLU A 196 -10.22 10.18 12.50
N LYS A 197 -9.24 9.30 12.74
CA LYS A 197 -8.13 9.03 11.82
C LYS A 197 -7.90 7.52 11.76
N CYS A 198 -8.56 6.82 10.84
CA CYS A 198 -8.64 5.38 10.89
C CYS A 198 -8.58 4.71 9.51
N ARG A 199 -7.39 4.19 9.16
CA ARG A 199 -7.27 3.32 7.99
C ARG A 199 -7.59 1.88 8.34
N ILE A 200 -8.13 1.15 7.37
CA ILE A 200 -8.41 -0.27 7.50
C ILE A 200 -7.64 -1.05 6.45
N ARG A 201 -7.28 -2.30 6.76
CA ARG A 201 -6.74 -3.27 5.81
C ARG A 201 -7.43 -4.60 6.04
N HIS A 202 -7.93 -5.18 4.96
CA HIS A 202 -8.62 -6.46 4.99
C HIS A 202 -7.70 -7.58 4.51
N PHE A 203 -7.65 -8.64 5.29
CA PHE A 203 -6.85 -9.82 5.06
C PHE A 203 -7.78 -11.00 4.85
N ARG A 204 -8.24 -11.18 3.60
CA ARG A 204 -9.37 -12.06 3.25
C ARG A 204 -9.19 -13.50 3.74
N ASP A 205 -7.98 -14.02 3.60
CA ASP A 205 -7.72 -15.44 3.82
C ASP A 205 -7.19 -15.76 5.23
N ASN A 206 -6.88 -14.74 6.03
CA ASN A 206 -6.27 -14.88 7.35
C ASN A 206 -7.31 -15.11 8.45
N GLY A 207 -6.91 -15.81 9.51
CA GLY A 207 -7.74 -16.12 10.68
C GLY A 207 -7.56 -15.11 11.82
N HIS A 208 -8.14 -15.41 12.98
CA HIS A 208 -8.11 -14.52 14.15
C HIS A 208 -6.69 -14.17 14.63
N LYS A 209 -5.74 -15.09 14.50
CA LYS A 209 -4.36 -14.98 15.01
C LYS A 209 -3.37 -14.65 13.89
N ILE A 210 -3.71 -13.63 13.11
CA ILE A 210 -2.94 -13.25 11.92
C ILE A 210 -1.45 -12.97 12.24
N LEU A 211 -1.13 -12.54 13.46
CA LEU A 211 0.26 -12.33 13.90
C LEU A 211 1.12 -13.60 13.96
N LEU A 212 0.51 -14.79 13.96
CA LEU A 212 1.19 -16.09 14.01
C LEU A 212 1.18 -16.81 12.65
N GLU A 213 0.64 -16.19 11.61
CA GLU A 213 0.55 -16.78 10.27
C GLU A 213 1.79 -16.39 9.43
N ASP A 214 2.47 -17.38 8.84
CA ASP A 214 3.78 -17.20 8.20
C ASP A 214 3.79 -16.17 7.04
N GLU A 215 2.66 -16.02 6.34
CA GLU A 215 2.54 -15.13 5.19
C GLU A 215 2.34 -13.64 5.57
N PHE A 216 2.01 -13.36 6.84
CA PHE A 216 1.69 -12.02 7.31
C PHE A 216 2.93 -11.30 7.86
N ASP A 217 3.20 -10.10 7.31
CA ASP A 217 4.31 -9.25 7.78
C ASP A 217 3.78 -7.89 8.27
N LEU A 218 3.74 -7.73 9.59
CA LEU A 218 3.23 -6.52 10.24
C LEU A 218 4.02 -5.26 9.85
N ALA A 219 5.35 -5.37 9.70
CA ALA A 219 6.20 -4.22 9.37
C ALA A 219 5.89 -3.71 7.96
N THR A 220 5.74 -4.61 7.01
CA THR A 220 5.35 -4.35 5.61
C THR A 220 3.96 -3.72 5.56
N THR A 221 2.99 -4.23 6.32
CA THR A 221 1.66 -3.62 6.42
C THR A 221 1.71 -2.20 6.97
N ILE A 222 2.49 -1.94 8.02
CA ILE A 222 2.64 -0.58 8.58
C ILE A 222 3.32 0.36 7.57
N LYS A 223 4.33 -0.12 6.84
CA LYS A 223 5.00 0.64 5.75
C LYS A 223 4.02 0.96 4.63
N GLY A 224 3.29 -0.03 4.12
CA GLY A 224 2.31 0.09 3.05
C GLY A 224 1.17 1.05 3.38
N ALA A 225 0.64 0.96 4.59
CA ALA A 225 -0.40 1.88 5.07
C ALA A 225 0.09 3.34 5.23
N GLY A 226 1.41 3.58 5.20
CA GLY A 226 1.99 4.91 5.42
C GLY A 226 1.97 5.35 6.89
N TYR A 227 1.95 4.39 7.82
CA TYR A 227 1.82 4.64 9.27
C TYR A 227 3.16 4.66 10.00
N TYR A 228 4.24 4.24 9.35
CA TYR A 228 5.58 4.38 9.91
C TYR A 228 6.03 5.85 9.84
N ARG A 229 6.35 6.42 11.01
CA ARG A 229 6.92 7.76 11.17
C ARG A 229 7.79 7.81 12.41
N ARG A 230 8.87 8.60 12.38
CA ARG A 230 9.78 8.74 13.52
C ARG A 230 9.59 10.03 14.30
N SER A 231 8.75 10.92 13.77
CA SER A 231 8.38 12.20 14.38
C SER A 231 6.87 12.37 14.42
N ARG A 232 6.39 13.50 14.95
CA ARG A 232 4.96 13.85 15.04
C ARG A 232 4.22 13.85 13.69
N GLN A 233 4.93 14.07 12.59
CA GLN A 233 4.38 14.04 11.25
C GLN A 233 5.14 13.03 10.40
N THR A 234 4.44 12.38 9.47
CA THR A 234 5.05 11.48 8.51
C THR A 234 5.91 12.27 7.53
N ASP A 235 7.18 11.89 7.40
CA ASP A 235 8.07 12.40 6.38
C ASP A 235 8.40 11.29 5.37
N PHE A 236 7.76 11.32 4.21
CA PHE A 236 7.89 10.27 3.19
C PHE A 236 9.31 10.08 2.63
N VAL A 237 10.20 11.06 2.82
CA VAL A 237 11.59 10.94 2.39
C VAL A 237 12.41 10.35 3.51
N SER A 238 12.46 11.04 4.67
CA SER A 238 13.35 10.62 5.74
C SER A 238 12.86 9.35 6.44
N ASP A 239 11.55 9.18 6.68
CA ASP A 239 10.97 8.00 7.35
C ASP A 239 10.92 6.77 6.45
N TYR A 240 11.34 6.88 5.19
CA TYR A 240 11.42 5.74 4.29
C TYR A 240 12.38 4.67 4.81
N LEU A 241 11.95 3.42 4.76
CA LEU A 241 12.77 2.26 5.05
C LEU A 241 13.06 1.52 3.75
N PRO A 242 14.34 1.16 3.49
CA PRO A 242 14.70 0.35 2.33
C PRO A 242 13.87 -0.93 2.23
N LEU A 243 13.73 -1.41 1.00
CA LEU A 243 13.04 -2.67 0.69
C LEU A 243 13.76 -3.86 1.31
N THR A 244 12.99 -4.79 1.85
CA THR A 244 13.48 -6.14 2.13
C THR A 244 13.48 -6.97 0.84
N ALA A 245 14.20 -8.09 0.83
CA ALA A 245 14.20 -9.01 -0.31
C ALA A 245 12.79 -9.56 -0.60
N GLY A 246 12.00 -9.87 0.44
CA GLY A 246 10.63 -10.35 0.28
C GLY A 246 9.68 -9.28 -0.26
N GLU A 247 9.84 -8.01 0.13
CA GLU A 247 9.06 -6.90 -0.43
C GLU A 247 9.38 -6.68 -1.91
N LEU A 248 10.66 -6.78 -2.29
CA LEU A 248 11.08 -6.69 -3.69
C LEU A 248 10.51 -7.84 -4.52
N GLU A 249 10.55 -9.07 -4.01
CA GLU A 249 9.97 -10.23 -4.70
C GLU A 249 8.46 -10.07 -4.89
N LYS A 250 7.73 -9.62 -3.85
CA LYS A 250 6.30 -9.30 -3.97
C LYS A 250 6.04 -8.21 -5.01
N ALA A 251 6.93 -7.22 -5.13
CA ALA A 251 6.81 -6.19 -6.16
C ALA A 251 7.00 -6.74 -7.57
N ILE A 252 8.00 -7.60 -7.76
CA ILE A 252 8.27 -8.28 -9.04
C ILE A 252 7.10 -9.21 -9.39
N ASP A 253 6.56 -9.94 -8.41
CA ASP A 253 5.46 -10.89 -8.62
C ASP A 253 4.15 -10.20 -9.01
N ARG A 254 3.84 -9.03 -8.42
CA ARG A 254 2.69 -8.20 -8.80
C ARG A 254 2.65 -7.94 -10.30
N ASP A 255 3.81 -7.60 -10.88
CA ASP A 255 3.94 -7.24 -12.29
C ASP A 255 4.38 -8.43 -13.15
N ARG A 256 4.43 -9.66 -12.62
CA ARG A 256 4.93 -10.85 -13.33
C ARG A 256 4.20 -11.12 -14.63
N VAL A 257 2.87 -11.02 -14.62
CA VAL A 257 2.05 -11.24 -15.82
C VAL A 257 2.29 -10.15 -16.85
N LEU A 258 2.40 -8.89 -16.41
CA LEU A 258 2.68 -7.76 -17.29
C LEU A 258 4.08 -7.87 -17.90
N ASN A 259 5.10 -8.17 -17.08
CA ASN A 259 6.47 -8.36 -17.51
C ASN A 259 6.59 -9.55 -18.47
N PHE A 260 5.90 -10.66 -18.21
CA PHE A 260 5.85 -11.78 -19.14
C PHE A 260 5.19 -11.39 -20.47
N ALA A 261 4.04 -10.71 -20.39
CA ALA A 261 3.30 -10.30 -21.58
C ALA A 261 4.07 -9.27 -22.42
N THR A 262 4.81 -8.35 -21.80
CA THR A 262 5.45 -7.20 -22.46
C THR A 262 6.97 -7.34 -22.64
N ASP A 263 7.60 -8.34 -22.04
CA ASP A 263 9.04 -8.63 -22.07
C ASP A 263 9.93 -7.37 -22.29
N PRO A 264 10.00 -6.49 -21.27
CA PRO A 264 10.54 -5.15 -21.39
C PRO A 264 11.97 -5.09 -21.93
N VAL A 265 12.18 -4.30 -22.98
CA VAL A 265 13.51 -4.00 -23.53
C VAL A 265 14.00 -2.69 -22.96
N MET A 266 15.17 -2.70 -22.31
CA MET A 266 15.80 -1.49 -21.75
C MET A 266 17.04 -1.10 -22.56
N LEU A 267 17.09 0.14 -23.02
CA LEU A 267 18.21 0.76 -23.73
C LEU A 267 18.70 1.99 -22.96
N SER A 268 19.97 2.34 -23.12
CA SER A 268 20.52 3.58 -22.58
C SER A 268 21.57 4.19 -23.50
N THR A 269 21.73 5.51 -23.43
CA THR A 269 22.68 6.27 -24.24
C THR A 269 23.96 6.53 -23.47
N LEU A 270 25.10 6.12 -24.03
CA LEU A 270 26.44 6.35 -23.48
C LEU A 270 26.87 7.82 -23.61
N PRO A 271 27.91 8.27 -22.88
CA PRO A 271 28.40 9.66 -22.96
C PRO A 271 28.82 10.14 -24.36
N ASP A 272 29.29 9.21 -25.20
CA ASP A 272 29.67 9.46 -26.60
C ASP A 272 28.45 9.55 -27.55
N GLY A 273 27.24 9.30 -27.05
CA GLY A 273 25.98 9.34 -27.81
C GLY A 273 25.54 7.99 -28.38
N LYS A 274 26.33 6.92 -28.19
CA LYS A 274 25.95 5.59 -28.67
C LYS A 274 24.81 5.00 -27.82
N ILE A 275 23.76 4.52 -28.46
CA ILE A 275 22.68 3.76 -27.80
C ILE A 275 23.15 2.31 -27.64
N VAL A 276 22.93 1.75 -26.46
CA VAL A 276 23.28 0.35 -26.14
C VAL A 276 22.13 -0.35 -25.44
N ARG A 277 22.06 -1.67 -25.58
CA ARG A 277 21.17 -2.51 -24.77
C ARG A 277 21.63 -2.51 -23.32
N GLY A 278 20.66 -2.46 -22.41
CA GLY A 278 20.88 -2.38 -20.97
C GLY A 278 21.01 -0.95 -20.46
N LEU A 279 21.49 -0.83 -19.22
CA LEU A 279 21.44 0.41 -18.43
C LEU A 279 22.83 1.04 -18.19
N ALA A 280 23.81 0.70 -19.03
CA ALA A 280 25.19 1.16 -18.88
C ALA A 280 25.38 2.69 -19.04
N GLY A 281 24.44 3.37 -19.71
CA GLY A 281 24.42 4.83 -19.85
C GLY A 281 23.94 5.58 -18.61
N LEU A 282 23.37 4.89 -17.61
CA LEU A 282 22.93 5.54 -16.37
C LEU A 282 24.12 5.88 -15.45
N PRO A 283 24.10 7.06 -14.79
CA PRO A 283 25.01 7.36 -13.70
C PRO A 283 24.89 6.34 -12.56
N ARG A 284 25.99 6.11 -11.82
CA ARG A 284 26.00 5.22 -10.65
C ARG A 284 25.62 5.91 -9.34
N GLU A 285 25.72 7.24 -9.30
CA GLU A 285 25.47 8.06 -8.10
C GLU A 285 24.55 9.21 -8.44
N GLY A 286 23.73 9.61 -7.46
CA GLY A 286 22.83 10.76 -7.57
C GLY A 286 23.43 12.07 -7.04
N PRO A 287 22.64 13.17 -7.06
CA PRO A 287 21.22 13.20 -7.42
C PRO A 287 20.97 13.10 -8.91
N VAL A 288 19.94 12.34 -9.30
CA VAL A 288 19.48 12.19 -10.68
C VAL A 288 17.98 12.47 -10.76
N VAL A 289 17.54 13.14 -11.82
CA VAL A 289 16.12 13.29 -12.15
C VAL A 289 15.84 12.58 -13.47
N LEU A 290 15.13 11.45 -13.39
CA LEU A 290 14.58 10.75 -14.55
C LEU A 290 13.29 11.46 -14.97
N VAL A 291 13.25 11.96 -16.20
CA VAL A 291 12.12 12.75 -16.72
C VAL A 291 11.61 12.10 -18.00
N GLY A 292 10.32 11.78 -18.07
CA GLY A 292 9.76 11.07 -19.24
C GLY A 292 8.25 11.25 -19.41
N TYR A 293 7.70 10.45 -20.33
CA TYR A 293 6.27 10.31 -20.60
C TYR A 293 5.63 9.26 -19.69
N HIS A 294 4.47 9.60 -19.11
CA HIS A 294 3.72 8.69 -18.24
C HIS A 294 2.70 7.91 -19.06
N MET A 295 2.89 6.60 -19.23
CA MET A 295 1.93 5.77 -19.96
C MET A 295 0.61 5.66 -19.20
N LEU A 296 -0.44 5.26 -19.90
CA LEU A 296 -1.76 4.94 -19.39
C LEU A 296 -1.66 4.12 -18.11
N MET A 297 -2.30 4.60 -17.06
CA MET A 297 -2.34 4.02 -15.72
C MET A 297 -0.97 3.79 -15.06
N GLY A 298 0.12 4.26 -15.65
CA GLY A 298 1.47 3.98 -15.19
C GLY A 298 1.93 2.54 -15.42
N PHE A 299 1.48 1.88 -16.49
CA PHE A 299 1.88 0.49 -16.80
C PHE A 299 3.40 0.30 -16.90
N GLU A 300 4.16 1.34 -17.20
CA GLU A 300 5.62 1.31 -17.26
C GLU A 300 6.28 1.18 -15.88
N LEU A 301 5.62 1.63 -14.80
CA LEU A 301 6.27 1.89 -13.52
C LEU A 301 6.85 0.63 -12.87
N GLY A 302 6.09 -0.46 -12.89
CA GLY A 302 6.51 -1.75 -12.37
C GLY A 302 7.77 -2.27 -13.04
N PRO A 303 7.73 -2.53 -14.37
CA PRO A 303 8.90 -2.90 -15.17
C PRO A 303 10.10 -1.95 -15.00
N LEU A 304 9.85 -0.64 -15.02
CA LEU A 304 10.87 0.38 -14.91
C LEU A 304 11.60 0.33 -13.56
N VAL A 305 10.85 0.45 -12.46
CA VAL A 305 11.43 0.59 -11.11
C VAL A 305 12.07 -0.72 -10.67
N THR A 306 11.38 -1.85 -10.86
CA THR A 306 11.93 -3.16 -10.47
C THR A 306 13.07 -3.59 -11.38
N GLY A 307 12.97 -3.33 -12.69
CA GLY A 307 14.01 -3.66 -13.66
C GLY A 307 15.29 -2.85 -13.45
N VAL A 308 15.20 -1.54 -13.22
CA VAL A 308 16.38 -0.73 -12.91
C VAL A 308 17.02 -1.17 -11.59
N LEU A 309 16.22 -1.35 -10.53
CA LEU A 309 16.72 -1.77 -9.22
C LEU A 309 17.43 -3.13 -9.30
N ARG A 310 16.83 -4.13 -9.96
CA ARG A 310 17.39 -5.48 -10.09
C ARG A 310 18.70 -5.51 -10.89
N ASN A 311 18.80 -4.72 -11.96
CA ASN A 311 19.94 -4.75 -12.88
C ASN A 311 21.10 -3.85 -12.45
N THR A 312 20.85 -2.80 -11.67
CA THR A 312 21.85 -1.78 -11.34
C THR A 312 22.05 -1.54 -9.84
N GLY A 313 21.10 -1.99 -9.00
CA GLY A 313 21.04 -1.61 -7.60
C GLY A 313 20.52 -0.19 -7.34
N ILE A 314 20.19 0.58 -8.39
CA ILE A 314 19.68 1.94 -8.27
C ILE A 314 18.21 1.91 -7.84
N HIS A 315 17.93 2.49 -6.67
CA HIS A 315 16.56 2.63 -6.18
C HIS A 315 15.94 3.95 -6.63
N ILE A 316 14.92 3.87 -7.48
CA ILE A 316 14.18 5.01 -8.01
C ILE A 316 13.05 5.40 -7.04
N ARG A 317 12.99 6.69 -6.68
CA ARG A 317 11.96 7.29 -5.83
C ARG A 317 11.01 8.13 -6.70
N GLY A 318 9.78 7.65 -6.90
CA GLY A 318 8.78 8.33 -7.74
C GLY A 318 8.03 9.47 -7.02
N LEU A 319 7.84 10.60 -7.71
CA LEU A 319 6.94 11.67 -7.29
C LEU A 319 5.51 11.33 -7.76
N ALA A 320 4.66 10.92 -6.83
CA ALA A 320 3.33 10.40 -7.10
C ALA A 320 2.20 11.37 -6.68
N HIS A 321 1.04 11.26 -7.32
CA HIS A 321 -0.10 12.11 -7.03
C HIS A 321 -0.60 11.92 -5.58
N PRO A 322 -0.91 12.98 -4.81
CA PRO A 322 -1.37 12.88 -3.41
C PRO A 322 -2.62 12.00 -3.21
N PHE A 323 -3.43 11.81 -4.26
CA PHE A 323 -4.52 10.84 -4.28
C PHE A 323 -4.08 9.44 -3.82
N MET A 324 -2.87 9.00 -4.20
CA MET A 324 -2.33 7.70 -3.81
C MET A 324 -1.92 7.60 -2.33
N PHE A 325 -2.02 8.69 -1.56
CA PHE A 325 -1.61 8.74 -0.15
C PHE A 325 -2.75 9.09 0.79
N SER A 326 -3.91 9.47 0.25
CA SER A 326 -5.06 9.90 1.04
C SER A 326 -5.93 8.73 1.46
N GLU A 327 -6.51 8.79 2.65
CA GLU A 327 -7.43 7.76 3.16
C GLU A 327 -8.76 7.76 2.42
N SER A 328 -9.28 8.93 2.05
CA SER A 328 -10.53 9.04 1.29
C SER A 328 -10.41 8.40 -0.10
N SER A 329 -9.26 8.55 -0.77
CA SER A 329 -8.99 7.88 -2.04
C SER A 329 -8.91 6.37 -1.92
N GLU A 330 -8.35 5.83 -0.83
CA GLU A 330 -8.30 4.38 -0.59
C GLU A 330 -9.71 3.77 -0.48
N GLN A 331 -10.67 4.50 0.12
CA GLN A 331 -12.07 4.06 0.26
C GLN A 331 -12.82 4.01 -1.07
N LEU A 332 -12.31 4.67 -2.13
CA LEU A 332 -12.87 4.60 -3.48
C LEU A 332 -12.37 3.39 -4.26
N MET A 333 -11.33 2.70 -3.77
CA MET A 333 -10.77 1.54 -4.44
C MET A 333 -11.47 0.25 -3.98
N PRO A 334 -11.57 -0.79 -4.83
CA PRO A 334 -12.10 -2.10 -4.42
C PRO A 334 -11.31 -2.76 -3.28
N ASP A 335 -10.03 -2.39 -3.14
CA ASP A 335 -9.17 -2.80 -2.05
C ASP A 335 -8.46 -1.57 -1.46
N SER A 336 -8.67 -1.34 -0.17
CA SER A 336 -8.02 -0.26 0.60
C SER A 336 -6.48 -0.29 0.56
N SER A 337 -5.88 -1.44 0.28
CA SER A 337 -4.42 -1.63 0.19
C SER A 337 -3.85 -1.33 -1.20
N HIS A 338 -4.68 -0.95 -2.18
CA HIS A 338 -4.30 -0.80 -3.59
C HIS A 338 -3.02 0.03 -3.82
N PHE A 339 -2.80 1.07 -3.00
CA PHE A 339 -1.63 1.95 -3.14
C PHE A 339 -0.42 1.56 -2.29
N ASP A 340 -0.52 0.55 -1.44
CA ASP A 340 0.48 0.22 -0.42
C ASP A 340 1.83 -0.13 -1.02
N LEU A 341 1.84 -0.92 -2.11
CA LEU A 341 3.10 -1.31 -2.75
C LEU A 341 3.85 -0.09 -3.30
N HIS A 342 3.16 0.92 -3.84
CA HIS A 342 3.83 2.12 -4.32
C HIS A 342 4.58 2.85 -3.20
N ARG A 343 4.00 2.89 -1.98
CA ARG A 343 4.65 3.48 -0.80
C ARG A 343 5.82 2.63 -0.30
N ILE A 344 5.67 1.30 -0.30
CA ILE A 344 6.74 0.34 0.02
C ILE A 344 7.92 0.50 -0.93
N MET A 345 7.65 0.66 -2.23
CA MET A 345 8.64 0.92 -3.28
C MET A 345 9.25 2.33 -3.21
N GLY A 346 8.78 3.18 -2.30
CA GLY A 346 9.38 4.49 -2.02
C GLY A 346 8.79 5.66 -2.79
N ALA A 347 7.60 5.51 -3.39
CA ALA A 347 6.88 6.65 -3.94
C ALA A 347 6.58 7.69 -2.84
N VAL A 348 6.69 8.97 -3.18
CA VAL A 348 6.41 10.08 -2.26
C VAL A 348 5.39 11.04 -2.88
N PRO A 349 4.53 11.70 -2.08
CA PRO A 349 3.61 12.70 -2.63
C PRO A 349 4.37 13.81 -3.34
N VAL A 350 3.93 14.20 -4.53
CA VAL A 350 4.55 15.27 -5.30
C VAL A 350 4.37 16.63 -4.60
N THR A 351 5.44 17.14 -4.02
CA THR A 351 5.51 18.48 -3.42
C THR A 351 6.90 19.08 -3.63
N PRO A 352 7.04 20.42 -3.67
CA PRO A 352 8.37 21.05 -3.74
C PRO A 352 9.29 20.64 -2.59
N VAL A 353 8.73 20.40 -1.40
CA VAL A 353 9.48 19.99 -0.20
C VAL A 353 10.02 18.56 -0.34
N ASN A 354 9.19 17.61 -0.77
CA ASN A 354 9.64 16.22 -0.95
C ASN A 354 10.65 16.13 -2.10
N PHE A 355 10.43 16.87 -3.19
CA PHE A 355 11.38 16.89 -4.30
C PHE A 355 12.74 17.49 -3.86
N TYR A 356 12.74 18.59 -3.11
CA TYR A 356 13.94 19.15 -2.51
C TYR A 356 14.67 18.13 -1.63
N LYS A 357 13.95 17.45 -0.72
CA LYS A 357 14.55 16.49 0.22
C LYS A 357 15.20 15.31 -0.52
N LEU A 358 14.50 14.71 -1.49
CA LEU A 358 15.02 13.61 -2.29
C LEU A 358 16.33 13.98 -2.99
N LEU A 359 16.39 15.16 -3.62
CA LEU A 359 17.61 15.64 -4.28
C LEU A 359 18.73 15.96 -3.28
N SER A 360 18.39 16.52 -2.12
CA SER A 360 19.38 16.81 -1.07
C SER A 360 20.02 15.54 -0.49
N GLU A 361 19.27 14.43 -0.47
CA GLU A 361 19.73 13.10 -0.07
C GLU A 361 20.32 12.30 -1.25
N LYS A 362 20.55 12.94 -2.41
CA LYS A 362 21.17 12.35 -3.60
C LYS A 362 20.42 11.15 -4.20
N ASN A 363 19.10 11.11 -4.06
CA ASN A 363 18.27 10.03 -4.63
C ASN A 363 18.16 10.13 -6.16
N PHE A 364 17.79 9.01 -6.79
CA PHE A 364 17.26 8.97 -8.15
C PHE A 364 15.76 9.26 -8.08
N VAL A 365 15.33 10.38 -8.65
CA VAL A 365 13.95 10.84 -8.60
C VAL A 365 13.28 10.62 -9.95
N LEU A 366 12.13 9.95 -9.96
CA LEU A 366 11.30 9.80 -11.16
C LEU A 366 10.22 10.89 -11.18
N LEU A 367 10.18 11.65 -12.26
CA LEU A 367 9.28 12.78 -12.46
C LEU A 367 8.60 12.71 -13.83
N TYR A 368 7.28 12.74 -13.83
CA TYR A 368 6.46 12.95 -15.03
C TYR A 368 5.85 14.35 -14.99
N PRO A 369 6.33 15.31 -15.80
CA PRO A 369 5.83 16.67 -15.74
C PRO A 369 4.33 16.79 -16.09
N GLY A 370 3.80 15.97 -17.00
CA GLY A 370 2.35 15.96 -17.27
C GLY A 370 1.54 15.24 -16.18
N GLY A 371 2.14 14.27 -15.49
CA GLY A 371 1.57 13.64 -14.30
C GLY A 371 0.28 12.89 -14.60
N ALA A 372 -0.76 13.07 -13.78
CA ALA A 372 -2.04 12.37 -13.94
C ALA A 372 -2.73 12.62 -15.28
N ARG A 373 -2.51 13.78 -15.92
CA ARG A 373 -3.08 14.09 -17.24
C ARG A 373 -2.53 13.20 -18.36
N GLU A 374 -1.27 12.78 -18.24
CA GLU A 374 -0.63 11.82 -19.14
C GLU A 374 -1.05 10.39 -18.76
N ALA A 375 -0.98 10.04 -17.47
CA ALA A 375 -1.39 8.71 -17.00
C ALA A 375 -2.86 8.36 -17.27
N LEU A 376 -3.71 9.38 -17.42
CA LEU A 376 -5.14 9.25 -17.72
C LEU A 376 -5.45 9.91 -19.07
N HIS A 377 -4.54 9.80 -20.04
CA HIS A 377 -4.75 10.35 -21.37
C HIS A 377 -6.01 9.76 -22.03
N ARG A 378 -6.59 10.53 -22.94
CA ARG A 378 -7.83 10.21 -23.64
C ARG A 378 -7.54 9.46 -24.94
N LYS A 379 -8.58 9.09 -25.68
CA LYS A 379 -8.44 8.38 -26.96
C LYS A 379 -7.62 9.19 -27.96
N GLY A 380 -6.62 8.57 -28.58
CA GLY A 380 -5.75 9.22 -29.58
C GLY A 380 -4.76 10.22 -28.97
N GLU A 381 -4.53 10.14 -27.66
CA GLU A 381 -3.57 10.98 -26.94
C GLU A 381 -2.34 10.20 -26.46
N GLU A 382 -2.23 8.92 -26.82
CA GLU A 382 -1.04 8.12 -26.54
C GLU A 382 0.23 8.84 -27.01
N TYR A 383 1.26 8.80 -26.16
CA TYR A 383 2.57 9.41 -26.39
C TYR A 383 2.59 10.95 -26.47
N LYS A 384 1.49 11.65 -26.15
CA LYS A 384 1.49 13.13 -26.10
C LYS A 384 1.97 13.64 -24.75
N LEU A 385 2.88 14.61 -24.79
CA LEU A 385 3.40 15.27 -23.59
C LEU A 385 2.51 16.45 -23.15
N PHE A 386 1.76 16.28 -22.07
CA PHE A 386 0.90 17.32 -21.48
C PHE A 386 1.65 18.13 -20.41
N TRP A 387 2.81 18.64 -20.80
CA TRP A 387 3.77 19.33 -19.93
C TRP A 387 3.32 20.76 -19.60
N PRO A 388 3.45 21.22 -18.33
CA PRO A 388 3.07 22.58 -17.95
C PRO A 388 3.93 23.65 -18.66
N GLU A 389 3.33 24.78 -19.04
CA GLU A 389 4.08 25.86 -19.74
C GLU A 389 5.33 26.33 -18.97
N GLN A 390 5.24 26.35 -17.65
CA GLN A 390 6.34 26.66 -16.74
C GLN A 390 6.50 25.53 -15.73
N SER A 391 7.71 24.97 -15.65
CA SER A 391 8.06 23.99 -14.62
C SER A 391 9.33 24.40 -13.88
N GLU A 392 9.27 24.27 -12.57
CA GLU A 392 10.37 24.65 -11.68
C GLU A 392 11.39 23.51 -11.48
N PHE A 393 11.18 22.34 -12.11
CA PHE A 393 12.02 21.17 -11.82
C PHE A 393 13.47 21.37 -12.27
N VAL A 394 13.71 22.06 -13.38
CA VAL A 394 15.07 22.35 -13.88
C VAL A 394 15.83 23.23 -12.89
N ARG A 395 15.16 24.25 -12.35
CA ARG A 395 15.73 25.14 -11.34
C ARG A 395 16.02 24.40 -10.04
N MET A 396 15.14 23.49 -9.64
CA MET A 396 15.37 22.63 -8.47
C MET A 396 16.54 21.66 -8.72
N ALA A 397 16.56 20.95 -9.84
CA ALA A 397 17.62 20.02 -10.21
C ALA A 397 18.99 20.70 -10.22
N SER A 398 19.10 21.85 -10.90
CA SER A 398 20.33 22.65 -10.94
C SER A 398 20.81 23.08 -9.57
N ARG A 399 19.93 23.48 -8.64
CA ARG A 399 20.31 23.86 -7.27
C ARG A 399 21.12 22.77 -6.54
N PHE A 400 20.91 21.50 -6.89
CA PHE A 400 21.63 20.36 -6.31
C PHE A 400 22.69 19.76 -7.24
N GLY A 401 22.92 20.38 -8.41
CA GLY A 401 23.79 19.84 -9.45
C GLY A 401 23.33 18.46 -9.94
N ALA A 402 22.02 18.21 -9.94
CA ALA A 402 21.45 16.92 -10.32
C ALA A 402 21.57 16.68 -11.83
N THR A 403 21.93 15.46 -12.22
CA THR A 403 21.92 15.06 -13.63
C THR A 403 20.49 14.79 -14.06
N ILE A 404 20.03 15.43 -15.14
CA ILE A 404 18.71 15.19 -15.71
C ILE A 404 18.86 14.14 -16.80
N ILE A 405 18.04 13.10 -16.77
CA ILE A 405 18.04 12.05 -17.79
C ILE A 405 16.65 12.03 -18.42
N PRO A 406 16.50 12.55 -19.65
CA PRO A 406 15.27 12.35 -20.41
C PRO A 406 15.15 10.87 -20.76
N PHE A 407 13.95 10.30 -20.68
CA PHE A 407 13.71 8.92 -21.12
C PHE A 407 12.37 8.80 -21.84
N GLY A 408 12.31 7.87 -22.78
CA GLY A 408 11.09 7.50 -23.50
C GLY A 408 10.65 6.08 -23.15
N VAL A 409 9.35 5.84 -23.22
CA VAL A 409 8.75 4.51 -23.12
C VAL A 409 7.63 4.36 -24.14
N VAL A 410 7.55 3.20 -24.79
CA VAL A 410 6.57 2.87 -25.84
C VAL A 410 6.08 1.44 -25.67
N GLY A 411 4.81 1.19 -25.96
CA GLY A 411 4.20 -0.15 -26.01
C GLY A 411 2.81 -0.27 -25.37
N GLU A 412 2.28 0.78 -24.75
CA GLU A 412 0.92 0.76 -24.16
C GLU A 412 -0.17 0.49 -25.21
N ASP A 413 0.00 1.02 -26.42
CA ASP A 413 -0.90 0.86 -27.56
C ASP A 413 -0.89 -0.57 -28.12
N ASP A 414 0.15 -1.35 -27.81
CA ASP A 414 0.20 -2.78 -28.11
C ASP A 414 -0.44 -3.66 -27.02
N LEU A 415 -0.77 -3.08 -25.85
CA LEU A 415 -1.37 -3.81 -24.73
C LEU A 415 -2.89 -3.68 -24.73
N CYS A 416 -3.42 -2.47 -24.96
CA CYS A 416 -4.85 -2.23 -24.93
C CYS A 416 -5.26 -0.96 -25.69
N ASP A 417 -6.54 -0.86 -26.05
CA ASP A 417 -7.20 0.36 -26.51
C ASP A 417 -8.04 0.99 -25.40
N VAL A 418 -8.06 2.32 -25.32
CA VAL A 418 -9.00 3.05 -24.45
C VAL A 418 -10.41 2.94 -25.03
N LEU A 419 -11.29 2.22 -24.34
CA LEU A 419 -12.69 2.02 -24.74
C LEU A 419 -13.59 3.17 -24.31
N LEU A 420 -13.45 3.64 -23.06
CA LEU A 420 -14.14 4.82 -22.55
C LEU A 420 -13.11 5.72 -21.88
N ASP A 421 -13.04 6.97 -22.34
CA ASP A 421 -12.27 8.03 -21.67
C ASP A 421 -13.18 8.90 -20.79
N TYR A 422 -12.61 9.89 -20.13
CA TYR A 422 -13.35 10.84 -19.28
C TYR A 422 -14.59 11.45 -19.95
N ASN A 423 -14.48 11.86 -21.22
CA ASN A 423 -15.57 12.54 -21.92
C ASN A 423 -16.72 11.57 -22.20
N ASP A 424 -16.43 10.29 -22.38
CA ASP A 424 -17.45 9.26 -22.54
C ASP A 424 -18.09 8.87 -21.21
N LEU A 425 -17.30 8.81 -20.13
CA LEU A 425 -17.81 8.53 -18.79
C LEU A 425 -18.79 9.59 -18.30
N LEU A 426 -18.54 10.87 -18.58
CA LEU A 426 -19.46 11.96 -18.24
C LEU A 426 -20.85 11.83 -18.89
N LYS A 427 -21.00 11.03 -19.94
CA LYS A 427 -22.27 10.77 -20.61
C LYS A 427 -23.04 9.61 -19.99
N LEU A 428 -22.42 8.84 -19.08
CA LEU A 428 -23.04 7.68 -18.44
C LEU A 428 -23.99 8.13 -17.32
N PRO A 429 -25.17 7.50 -17.18
CA PRO A 429 -26.08 7.81 -16.10
C PRO A 429 -25.43 7.51 -14.74
N PHE A 430 -25.62 8.40 -13.76
CA PHE A 430 -25.12 8.32 -12.39
C PHE A 430 -23.60 8.46 -12.20
N TYR A 431 -22.82 8.66 -13.27
CA TYR A 431 -21.37 8.86 -13.16
C TYR A 431 -21.00 10.18 -12.46
N ASP A 432 -21.88 11.18 -12.50
CA ASP A 432 -21.75 12.46 -11.82
C ASP A 432 -21.48 12.32 -10.30
N ILE A 433 -22.05 11.28 -9.67
CA ILE A 433 -21.82 10.99 -8.25
C ILE A 433 -20.37 10.55 -7.99
N LEU A 434 -19.83 9.70 -8.86
CA LEU A 434 -18.46 9.21 -8.75
C LEU A 434 -17.46 10.31 -9.13
N ASP A 435 -17.74 11.05 -10.20
CA ASP A 435 -16.93 12.18 -10.64
C ASP A 435 -16.77 13.23 -9.53
N LYS A 436 -17.88 13.59 -8.87
CA LYS A 436 -17.86 14.51 -7.73
C LYS A 436 -16.94 14.02 -6.61
N LYS A 437 -17.03 12.73 -6.24
CA LYS A 437 -16.18 12.14 -5.19
C LYS A 437 -14.70 12.12 -5.57
N LEU A 438 -14.39 11.86 -6.85
CA LEU A 438 -13.03 11.80 -7.34
C LEU A 438 -12.40 13.19 -7.47
N ASN A 439 -13.16 14.16 -7.99
CA ASN A 439 -12.62 15.41 -8.51
C ASN A 439 -13.04 16.66 -7.73
N GLU A 440 -14.23 16.72 -7.12
CA GLU A 440 -14.65 17.90 -6.34
C GLU A 440 -14.25 17.79 -4.88
N ASP A 441 -14.47 16.63 -4.27
CA ASP A 441 -14.12 16.35 -2.86
C ASP A 441 -12.64 15.96 -2.69
N GLY A 442 -11.94 15.74 -3.81
CA GLY A 442 -10.52 15.35 -3.88
C GLY A 442 -9.53 16.51 -3.87
N LEU A 443 -8.25 16.19 -3.61
CA LEU A 443 -7.13 17.15 -3.68
C LEU A 443 -6.84 17.55 -5.13
N LYS A 444 -7.06 18.82 -5.47
CA LYS A 444 -6.67 19.40 -6.77
C LYS A 444 -5.24 19.91 -6.72
N LEU A 445 -4.36 19.36 -7.56
CA LEU A 445 -3.06 19.96 -7.83
C LEU A 445 -3.19 21.02 -8.94
N ARG A 446 -2.28 22.00 -8.94
CA ARG A 446 -2.12 22.97 -10.03
C ARG A 446 -3.39 23.78 -10.33
N THR A 447 -4.14 24.17 -9.29
CA THR A 447 -5.35 25.01 -9.40
C THR A 447 -5.12 26.33 -10.13
N ASP A 448 -3.89 26.83 -10.10
CA ASP A 448 -3.48 28.10 -10.70
C ASP A 448 -3.00 27.96 -12.16
N SER A 449 -3.03 26.75 -12.73
CA SER A 449 -2.63 26.48 -14.11
C SER A 449 -3.78 26.71 -15.11
N THR A 450 -3.44 27.18 -16.31
CA THR A 450 -4.37 27.43 -17.42
C THR A 450 -4.29 26.33 -18.48
N GLY A 451 -5.36 26.16 -19.27
CA GLY A 451 -5.38 25.24 -20.43
C GLY A 451 -5.53 23.75 -20.06
N GLU A 452 -5.04 22.87 -20.94
CA GLU A 452 -5.24 21.41 -20.87
C GLU A 452 -4.59 20.74 -19.65
N ILE A 453 -3.56 21.38 -19.06
CA ILE A 453 -2.86 20.89 -17.86
C ILE A 453 -3.74 20.98 -16.60
N LYS A 454 -4.78 21.83 -16.61
CA LYS A 454 -5.77 21.93 -15.53
C LYS A 454 -6.70 20.72 -15.47
N ASN A 455 -6.90 20.03 -16.59
CA ASN A 455 -7.81 18.89 -16.71
C ASN A 455 -7.17 17.60 -16.17
N GLN A 456 -6.82 17.60 -14.89
CA GLN A 456 -6.27 16.43 -14.19
C GLN A 456 -7.37 15.59 -13.54
N ASP A 457 -8.53 15.52 -14.20
CA ASP A 457 -9.69 14.82 -13.68
C ASP A 457 -9.34 13.34 -13.49
N MET A 458 -9.41 12.87 -12.25
CA MET A 458 -9.26 11.48 -11.89
C MET A 458 -10.52 10.75 -12.37
N HIS A 459 -10.33 9.69 -13.16
CA HIS A 459 -11.43 8.88 -13.66
C HIS A 459 -10.99 7.42 -13.79
N PRO A 460 -11.92 6.45 -13.71
CA PRO A 460 -11.61 5.09 -14.07
C PRO A 460 -11.24 5.02 -15.55
N VAL A 461 -10.30 4.16 -15.90
CA VAL A 461 -9.94 3.90 -17.30
C VAL A 461 -10.57 2.58 -17.71
N VAL A 462 -11.38 2.60 -18.77
CA VAL A 462 -11.97 1.39 -19.34
C VAL A 462 -11.23 1.07 -20.62
N VAL A 463 -10.58 -0.08 -20.66
CA VAL A 463 -9.73 -0.52 -21.78
C VAL A 463 -10.21 -1.83 -22.38
N THR A 464 -9.87 -2.08 -23.64
CA THR A 464 -10.03 -3.38 -24.30
C THR A 464 -8.64 -3.99 -24.56
N PRO A 465 -8.36 -5.20 -24.09
CA PRO A 465 -7.03 -5.82 -24.24
C PRO A 465 -6.75 -6.21 -25.69
N LYS A 466 -5.46 -6.17 -26.08
CA LYS A 466 -4.94 -6.62 -27.38
C LYS A 466 -4.07 -7.87 -27.22
N VAL A 467 -3.66 -8.46 -28.35
CA VAL A 467 -2.54 -9.40 -28.37
C VAL A 467 -1.28 -8.62 -27.99
N PRO A 468 -0.63 -8.93 -26.85
CA PRO A 468 0.36 -8.05 -26.27
C PRO A 468 1.62 -7.95 -27.15
N GLY A 469 2.03 -6.71 -27.39
CA GLY A 469 3.36 -6.38 -27.89
C GLY A 469 4.41 -6.35 -26.78
N ARG A 470 5.44 -5.52 -26.97
CA ARG A 470 6.52 -5.32 -26.00
C ARG A 470 6.53 -3.91 -25.44
N PHE A 471 7.09 -3.75 -24.25
CA PHE A 471 7.51 -2.45 -23.74
C PHE A 471 8.95 -2.18 -24.11
N TYR A 472 9.21 -0.96 -24.57
CA TYR A 472 10.56 -0.49 -24.90
C TYR A 472 10.85 0.76 -24.11
N PHE A 473 12.04 0.81 -23.52
CA PHE A 473 12.54 1.92 -22.72
C PHE A 473 13.86 2.40 -23.31
N ILE A 474 14.04 3.71 -23.41
CA ILE A 474 15.34 4.32 -23.71
C ILE A 474 15.64 5.45 -22.73
N PHE A 475 16.76 5.35 -22.04
CA PHE A 475 17.32 6.44 -21.24
C PHE A 475 18.26 7.26 -22.11
N GLY A 476 17.87 8.49 -22.41
CA GLY A 476 18.61 9.42 -23.24
C GLY A 476 19.93 9.87 -22.60
N LYS A 477 20.65 10.74 -23.31
CA LYS A 477 21.96 11.21 -22.86
C LYS A 477 21.83 12.00 -21.55
N PRO A 478 22.66 11.72 -20.52
CA PRO A 478 22.65 12.50 -19.29
C PRO A 478 22.96 13.99 -19.52
N ILE A 479 22.11 14.86 -18.96
CA ILE A 479 22.23 16.32 -19.06
C ILE A 479 22.72 16.86 -17.71
N GLU A 480 23.99 17.28 -17.68
CA GLU A 480 24.63 17.81 -16.48
C GLU A 480 24.14 19.23 -16.17
N THR A 481 23.70 19.43 -14.91
CA THR A 481 23.36 20.76 -14.38
C THR A 481 24.38 21.29 -13.38
N ARG A 482 25.32 20.44 -12.94
CA ARG A 482 26.40 20.81 -12.02
C ARG A 482 27.24 21.95 -12.60
N GLY A 483 27.47 22.99 -11.80
CA GLY A 483 28.19 24.19 -12.23
C GLY A 483 27.35 25.19 -13.03
N ARG A 484 26.07 24.90 -13.27
CA ARG A 484 25.12 25.78 -13.99
C ARG A 484 24.09 26.42 -13.06
N GLU A 485 24.32 26.42 -11.75
CA GLU A 485 23.37 26.88 -10.73
C GLU A 485 23.06 28.37 -10.88
N LYS A 486 24.08 29.18 -11.19
CA LYS A 486 23.91 30.62 -11.41
C LYS A 486 23.20 30.92 -12.73
N GLU A 487 23.52 30.16 -13.78
CA GLU A 487 22.92 30.27 -15.12
C GLU A 487 21.42 29.94 -15.06
N LEU A 488 21.09 28.78 -14.50
CA LEU A 488 19.74 28.23 -14.45
C LEU A 488 18.87 28.87 -13.36
N ARG A 489 19.41 29.84 -12.59
CA ARG A 489 18.59 30.71 -11.74
C ARG A 489 17.74 31.68 -12.56
N ALA A 490 18.21 32.08 -13.75
CA ALA A 490 17.45 32.90 -14.68
C ALA A 490 16.30 32.10 -15.30
N LYS A 491 15.08 32.65 -15.26
CA LYS A 491 13.88 31.93 -15.71
C LYS A 491 13.95 31.54 -17.18
N GLU A 492 14.51 32.42 -18.02
CA GLU A 492 14.61 32.22 -19.47
C GLU A 492 15.58 31.07 -19.80
N LYS A 493 16.71 30.99 -19.09
CA LYS A 493 17.69 29.91 -19.27
C LYS A 493 17.17 28.57 -18.77
N ALA A 494 16.49 28.57 -17.62
CA ALA A 494 15.81 27.39 -17.11
C ALA A 494 14.71 26.92 -18.08
N GLN A 495 13.94 27.83 -18.66
CA GLN A 495 12.91 27.51 -19.65
C GLN A 495 13.49 26.91 -20.93
N HIS A 496 14.62 27.45 -21.42
CA HIS A 496 15.30 26.86 -22.58
C HIS A 496 15.75 25.43 -22.32
N LEU A 497 16.34 25.16 -21.14
CA LEU A 497 16.72 23.81 -20.77
C LEU A 497 15.50 22.90 -20.55
N TYR A 498 14.42 23.42 -19.98
CA TYR A 498 13.15 22.70 -19.84
C TYR A 498 12.59 22.23 -21.19
N LEU A 499 12.54 23.12 -22.18
CA LEU A 499 12.08 22.79 -23.54
C LEU A 499 13.04 21.81 -24.24
N HIS A 500 14.35 21.94 -24.00
CA HIS A 500 15.31 20.96 -24.50
C HIS A 500 15.07 19.57 -23.92
N VAL A 501 14.88 19.44 -22.60
CA VAL A 501 14.55 18.15 -21.95
C VAL A 501 13.26 17.57 -22.53
N LYS A 502 12.23 18.41 -22.76
CA LYS A 502 10.98 17.98 -23.41
C LYS A 502 11.23 17.39 -24.80
N SER A 503 11.99 18.11 -25.63
CA SER A 503 12.37 17.68 -26.99
C SER A 503 13.18 16.38 -27.00
N GLU A 504 14.04 16.17 -26.00
CA GLU A 504 14.80 14.91 -25.87
C GLU A 504 13.88 13.74 -25.50
N VAL A 505 12.86 13.96 -24.65
CA VAL A 505 11.84 12.94 -24.34
C VAL A 505 11.02 12.59 -25.59
N GLU A 506 10.59 13.60 -26.36
CA GLU A 506 9.88 13.40 -27.64
C GLU A 506 10.75 12.59 -28.62
N SER A 507 12.03 12.95 -28.75
CA SER A 507 12.99 12.24 -29.61
C SER A 507 13.21 10.78 -29.18
N CYS A 508 13.26 10.52 -27.87
CA CYS A 508 13.34 9.16 -27.33
C CYS A 508 12.10 8.32 -27.71
N ILE A 509 10.91 8.90 -27.59
CA ILE A 509 9.64 8.25 -27.95
C ILE A 509 9.60 7.97 -29.46
N ASP A 510 9.94 8.95 -30.29
CA ASP A 510 9.92 8.81 -31.75
C ASP A 510 10.90 7.72 -32.22
N TYR A 511 12.12 7.70 -31.67
CA TYR A 511 13.09 6.64 -31.92
C TYR A 511 12.53 5.25 -31.59
N LEU A 512 11.89 5.10 -30.42
CA LEU A 512 11.31 3.82 -30.02
C LEU A 512 10.11 3.41 -30.89
N LYS A 513 9.28 4.37 -31.32
CA LYS A 513 8.15 4.11 -32.22
C LYS A 513 8.62 3.63 -33.59
N GLU A 514 9.73 4.16 -34.10
CA GLU A 514 10.36 3.70 -35.34
C GLU A 514 10.98 2.32 -35.14
N LYS A 515 11.85 2.16 -34.14
CA LYS A 515 12.64 0.95 -33.94
C LYS A 515 11.85 -0.28 -33.56
N ARG A 516 10.74 -0.14 -32.81
CA ARG A 516 9.90 -1.29 -32.46
C ARG A 516 9.27 -1.98 -33.69
N GLU A 517 9.14 -1.28 -34.82
CA GLU A 517 8.63 -1.87 -36.07
C GLU A 517 9.64 -2.85 -36.70
N GLU A 518 10.92 -2.71 -36.36
CA GLU A 518 11.99 -3.62 -36.76
C GLU A 518 12.11 -4.87 -35.86
N ASP A 519 11.40 -4.93 -34.71
CA ASP A 519 11.50 -6.05 -33.76
C ASP A 519 10.68 -7.28 -34.21
N PRO A 520 11.32 -8.39 -34.64
CA PRO A 520 10.61 -9.62 -35.01
C PRO A 520 9.92 -10.29 -33.80
N TYR A 521 10.27 -9.90 -32.57
CA TYR A 521 9.75 -10.41 -31.31
C TYR A 521 8.81 -9.44 -30.61
N ARG A 522 8.34 -8.36 -31.29
CA ARG A 522 7.35 -7.44 -30.72
C ARG A 522 6.10 -8.19 -30.23
N SER A 523 5.53 -9.04 -31.06
CA SER A 523 4.36 -9.86 -30.70
C SER A 523 4.73 -11.00 -29.75
N ILE A 524 3.80 -11.40 -28.87
CA ILE A 524 4.00 -12.51 -27.92
C ILE A 524 4.21 -13.87 -28.60
N LEU A 525 3.64 -14.14 -29.78
CA LEU A 525 3.74 -15.46 -30.42
C LEU A 525 5.18 -15.83 -30.83
N PRO A 526 5.93 -14.99 -31.57
CA PRO A 526 7.36 -15.22 -31.83
C PRO A 526 8.19 -15.42 -30.56
N ARG A 527 7.86 -14.70 -29.48
CA ARG A 527 8.55 -14.82 -28.18
C ARG A 527 8.35 -16.19 -27.55
N LEU A 528 7.11 -16.69 -27.53
CA LEU A 528 6.80 -18.02 -27.02
C LEU A 528 7.49 -19.12 -27.84
N LEU A 529 7.53 -18.99 -29.17
CA LEU A 529 8.25 -19.92 -30.04
C LEU A 529 9.76 -19.90 -29.76
N TYR A 530 10.33 -18.72 -29.56
CA TYR A 530 11.75 -18.58 -29.21
C TYR A 530 12.07 -19.26 -27.89
N GLN A 531 11.27 -19.02 -26.85
CA GLN A 531 11.41 -19.66 -25.53
C GLN A 531 11.20 -21.17 -25.58
N ALA A 532 10.27 -21.66 -26.39
CA ALA A 532 10.08 -23.10 -26.59
C ALA A 532 11.32 -23.77 -27.21
N ALA A 533 12.04 -23.06 -28.09
CA ALA A 533 13.24 -23.57 -28.76
C ALA A 533 14.52 -23.41 -27.92
N HIS A 534 14.63 -22.36 -27.10
CA HIS A 534 15.88 -21.99 -26.40
C HIS A 534 15.79 -22.13 -24.86
N GLY A 535 14.62 -22.44 -24.33
CA GLY A 535 14.33 -22.56 -22.90
C GLY A 535 13.65 -21.31 -22.31
N PRO A 536 12.93 -21.48 -21.17
CA PRO A 536 12.11 -20.42 -20.58
C PRO A 536 12.90 -19.22 -20.02
N GLY A 537 14.20 -19.37 -19.79
CA GLY A 537 15.08 -18.31 -19.29
C GLY A 537 15.96 -17.65 -20.35
N ALA A 538 15.79 -18.00 -21.64
CA ALA A 538 16.58 -17.42 -22.71
C ALA A 538 16.26 -15.92 -22.88
N GLU A 539 17.30 -15.09 -22.98
CA GLU A 539 17.14 -13.67 -23.29
C GLU A 539 16.64 -13.53 -24.73
N ILE A 540 15.39 -13.08 -24.88
CA ILE A 540 14.78 -12.95 -26.19
C ILE A 540 15.43 -11.78 -26.94
N PRO A 541 15.87 -11.98 -28.21
CA PRO A 541 16.43 -10.91 -29.02
C PRO A 541 15.43 -9.77 -29.27
N THR A 542 15.95 -8.64 -29.74
CA THR A 542 15.18 -7.47 -30.18
C THR A 542 15.92 -6.83 -31.36
N PHE A 543 15.52 -5.63 -31.79
CA PHE A 543 16.23 -4.86 -32.82
C PHE A 543 17.64 -4.43 -32.35
N GLU A 544 18.52 -4.13 -33.29
CA GLU A 544 19.84 -3.55 -33.00
C GLU A 544 19.71 -2.02 -32.83
N PRO A 545 20.23 -1.43 -31.73
CA PRO A 545 20.08 0.00 -31.43
C PRO A 545 20.75 0.97 -32.41
#